data_AF-A0A7V9G7Y5-F1
#
_entry.id   AF-A0A7V9G7Y5-F1
#
_cell.length_a   1.000
_cell.length_b   1.000
_cell.length_c   1.000
_cell.angle_alpha   90.00
_cell.angle_beta   90.00
_cell.angle_gamma   90.00
#
_symmetry.space_group_name_H-M   'P 1'
#
loop_
_entity.id
_entity.type
_entity.pdbx_description
1 polymer ?
#
loop_
_entity_poly.entity_id
_entity_poly.type
_entity_poly.pdbx_seq_one_letter_code
_entity_poly.pdbx_strand_id
1 'polypeptide(L)'
;MRAICEACQHPQPVDWRPGDLCIQCGAAVRRDVRCFWCAEWTPFAKFCRGCGAEVVEERLFGAARMIKHAGTDRFTVPKMLRELDPEQLDNFSRIYQRHAVVAASHVDDLSFLERFLHRKSFSAALDDELVAQLPWDAPTLQRMSTRGSEADGDPPLTRVNAIAERTPIGRTVTLAGIVRLRLGDRTALTEVRHVLSSGDDEVSDEAALVLVSWRVVTLFGRLAEQRDLIARLRTSPFVEEAAVGLALLGAGDVDSVRSAIGSADPDIAFAAALVCGDADRLQAALSADDIRTIAAGMRLIELGILHPLERPLRDGSVAVQIAMTDALCRRTQGAAELAATLLHLVETTDSDTVRERAARVLCRAMPVEYAIRIARAGGGEQYIAMSLLSEQAALPADVVHQVCTHLVSREQLRASQYGVKEAAERGSIPDGFVPACFSESSDASRVELIRIAETQLAARGDESLHLFVMGVVFGPFPAVIRAAAWWALVRWYHRDDLRSFGPCTLKPEGVQRFFGTPTAPAFRGCWRCSPIAIP
;
A
#
# COMPACT_ATOMS: atom_id res chain seq x y z
N MET A 1 -22.73 -32.25 30.89
CA MET A 1 -24.06 -32.90 30.95
C MET A 1 -24.80 -32.48 29.68
N ARG A 2 -25.15 -33.40 28.77
CA ARG A 2 -25.80 -33.04 27.49
C ARG A 2 -27.24 -32.56 27.75
N ALA A 3 -27.70 -31.55 27.02
CA ALA A 3 -29.10 -31.14 27.09
C ALA A 3 -30.00 -32.25 26.53
N ILE A 4 -31.22 -32.38 27.05
CA ILE A 4 -32.20 -33.37 26.60
C ILE A 4 -33.43 -32.61 26.16
N CYS A 5 -33.99 -32.95 24.99
CA CYS A 5 -35.22 -32.33 24.51
C CYS A 5 -36.40 -32.73 25.39
N GLU A 6 -37.10 -31.77 25.98
CA GLU A 6 -38.27 -31.99 26.84
C GLU A 6 -39.43 -32.63 26.05
N ALA A 7 -39.53 -32.37 24.74
CA ALA A 7 -40.59 -32.91 23.89
C ALA A 7 -40.36 -34.38 23.46
N CYS A 8 -39.15 -34.74 23.01
CA CYS A 8 -38.87 -36.08 22.46
C CYS A 8 -37.82 -36.88 23.24
N GLN A 9 -37.28 -36.32 24.33
CA GLN A 9 -36.25 -36.93 25.19
C GLN A 9 -34.93 -37.25 24.46
N HIS A 10 -34.73 -36.71 23.25
CA HIS A 10 -33.49 -36.92 22.50
C HIS A 10 -32.35 -36.07 23.09
N PRO A 11 -31.16 -36.66 23.36
CA PRO A 11 -29.98 -35.92 23.77
C PRO A 11 -29.53 -34.97 22.66
N GLN A 12 -29.22 -33.73 23.01
CA GLN A 12 -28.75 -32.73 22.07
C GLN A 12 -27.22 -32.74 21.95
N PRO A 13 -26.68 -32.18 20.84
CA PRO A 13 -25.26 -31.93 20.68
C PRO A 13 -24.65 -31.15 21.86
N VAL A 14 -23.33 -31.29 22.05
CA VAL A 14 -22.62 -30.66 23.19
C VAL A 14 -22.59 -29.14 23.06
N ASP A 15 -22.66 -28.64 21.83
CA ASP A 15 -22.68 -27.24 21.42
C ASP A 15 -24.09 -26.64 21.34
N TRP A 16 -25.14 -27.39 21.72
CA TRP A 16 -26.51 -26.86 21.81
C TRP A 16 -26.58 -25.62 22.70
N ARG A 17 -27.32 -24.60 22.24
CA ARG A 17 -27.54 -23.35 22.97
C ARG A 17 -29.03 -23.15 23.31
N PRO A 18 -29.33 -22.40 24.38
CA PRO A 18 -30.70 -21.95 24.66
C PRO A 18 -31.34 -21.30 23.42
N GLY A 19 -32.50 -21.80 23.01
CA GLY A 19 -33.22 -21.34 21.81
C GLY A 19 -33.07 -22.24 20.58
N ASP A 20 -32.07 -23.14 20.54
CA ASP A 20 -31.90 -24.07 19.43
C ASP A 20 -33.05 -25.10 19.38
N LEU A 21 -33.48 -25.42 18.17
CA LEU A 21 -34.47 -26.46 17.90
C LEU A 21 -33.84 -27.85 18.01
N CYS A 22 -34.65 -28.82 18.40
CA CYS A 22 -34.23 -30.20 18.53
C CYS A 22 -33.88 -30.78 17.16
N ILE A 23 -32.68 -31.36 17.03
CA ILE A 23 -32.22 -31.99 15.79
C ILE A 23 -33.10 -33.17 15.32
N GLN A 24 -33.88 -33.76 16.24
CA GLN A 24 -34.73 -34.92 15.96
C GLN A 24 -36.17 -34.54 15.66
N CYS A 25 -36.79 -33.68 16.47
CA CYS A 25 -38.23 -33.38 16.37
C CYS A 25 -38.54 -31.94 15.92
N GLY A 26 -37.53 -31.08 15.78
CA GLY A 26 -37.71 -29.67 15.41
C GLY A 26 -38.40 -28.79 16.46
N ALA A 27 -38.81 -29.33 17.61
CA ALA A 27 -39.38 -28.55 18.72
C ALA A 27 -38.28 -27.86 19.53
N ALA A 28 -38.61 -26.79 20.24
CA ALA A 28 -37.70 -26.18 21.22
C ALA A 28 -37.23 -27.25 22.23
N VAL A 29 -35.92 -27.38 22.39
CA VAL A 29 -35.34 -28.44 23.23
C VAL A 29 -35.79 -28.30 24.68
N ARG A 30 -35.76 -27.10 25.22
CA ARG A 30 -36.28 -26.77 26.55
C ARG A 30 -36.56 -25.28 26.61
N ARG A 31 -37.45 -24.86 27.51
CA ARG A 31 -37.65 -23.44 27.76
C ARG A 31 -36.59 -22.95 28.75
N ASP A 32 -35.66 -22.13 28.26
CA ASP A 32 -34.69 -21.45 29.11
C ASP A 32 -35.12 -20.01 29.36
N VAL A 33 -34.86 -19.52 30.56
CA VAL A 33 -35.11 -18.13 30.96
C VAL A 33 -33.88 -17.56 31.66
N ARG A 34 -33.73 -16.24 31.64
CA ARG A 34 -32.72 -15.53 32.42
C ARG A 34 -33.11 -15.56 33.89
N CYS A 35 -32.19 -15.98 34.77
CA CYS A 35 -32.42 -15.87 36.21
C CYS A 35 -32.41 -14.39 36.62
N PHE A 36 -33.48 -13.91 37.26
CA PHE A 36 -33.51 -12.51 37.73
C PHE A 36 -32.34 -12.17 38.68
N TRP A 37 -31.82 -13.16 39.41
CA TRP A 37 -30.74 -12.93 40.37
C TRP A 37 -29.36 -12.87 39.71
N CYS A 38 -28.88 -13.96 39.10
CA CYS A 38 -27.54 -14.01 38.50
C CYS A 38 -27.49 -13.63 37.02
N ALA A 39 -28.63 -13.40 36.36
CA ALA A 39 -28.74 -13.15 34.91
C ALA A 39 -28.26 -14.30 33.99
N GLU A 40 -27.81 -15.43 34.54
CA GLU A 40 -27.47 -16.61 33.74
C GLU A 40 -28.72 -17.26 33.16
N TRP A 41 -28.59 -17.85 31.96
CA TRP A 41 -29.60 -18.72 31.40
C TRP A 41 -29.76 -19.98 32.25
N THR A 42 -31.00 -20.27 32.65
CA THR A 42 -31.34 -21.48 33.40
C THR A 42 -32.59 -22.12 32.80
N PRO A 43 -32.71 -23.47 32.84
CA PRO A 43 -33.97 -24.12 32.51
C PRO A 43 -35.11 -23.56 33.35
N PHE A 44 -36.30 -23.45 32.75
CA PHE A 44 -37.52 -23.05 33.43
C PHE A 44 -37.96 -24.15 34.40
N ALA A 45 -37.34 -24.14 35.59
CA ALA A 45 -37.53 -25.08 36.68
C ALA A 45 -37.85 -24.32 37.97
N LYS A 46 -37.98 -25.01 39.12
CA LYS A 46 -38.30 -24.32 40.38
C LYS A 46 -37.18 -23.37 40.85
N PHE A 47 -35.92 -23.72 40.63
CA PHE A 47 -34.77 -22.93 41.10
C PHE A 47 -33.69 -22.83 40.01
N CYS A 48 -33.02 -21.68 39.97
CA CYS A 48 -31.85 -21.45 39.14
C CYS A 48 -30.70 -22.36 39.58
N ARG A 49 -30.05 -23.01 38.61
CA ARG A 49 -28.94 -23.93 38.88
C ARG A 49 -27.66 -23.25 39.35
N GLY A 50 -27.42 -22.00 38.92
CA GLY A 50 -26.22 -21.25 39.30
C GLY A 50 -26.30 -20.66 40.70
N CYS A 51 -27.41 -19.97 41.01
CA CYS A 51 -27.51 -19.20 42.25
C CYS A 51 -28.61 -19.65 43.23
N GLY A 52 -29.43 -20.64 42.88
CA GLY A 52 -30.49 -21.17 43.74
C GLY A 52 -31.71 -20.27 43.95
N ALA A 53 -31.79 -19.12 43.28
CA ALA A 53 -32.99 -18.27 43.31
C ALA A 53 -34.18 -18.97 42.64
N GLU A 54 -35.40 -18.74 43.13
CA GLU A 54 -36.62 -19.25 42.49
C GLU A 54 -36.72 -18.70 41.06
N VAL A 55 -36.99 -19.55 40.06
CA VAL A 55 -37.13 -19.05 38.69
C VAL A 55 -38.48 -18.35 38.56
N VAL A 56 -38.45 -17.14 38.02
CA VAL A 56 -39.64 -16.33 37.77
C VAL A 56 -40.06 -16.44 36.32
N GLU A 57 -41.34 -16.19 36.04
CA GLU A 57 -41.83 -16.04 34.67
C GLU A 57 -41.11 -14.89 33.96
N GLU A 58 -40.85 -15.07 32.66
CA GLU A 58 -40.11 -14.11 31.83
C GLU A 58 -40.73 -12.71 31.85
N ARG A 59 -42.07 -12.61 31.82
CA ARG A 59 -42.78 -11.33 31.92
C ARG A 59 -42.52 -10.58 33.24
N LEU A 60 -42.11 -11.29 34.30
CA LEU A 60 -41.80 -10.71 35.61
C LEU A 60 -40.31 -10.42 35.80
N PHE A 61 -39.46 -10.77 34.83
CA PHE A 61 -38.01 -10.63 34.95
C PHE A 61 -37.58 -9.18 35.23
N GLY A 62 -38.13 -8.22 34.49
CA GLY A 62 -37.82 -6.80 34.67
C GLY A 62 -38.21 -6.28 36.06
N ALA A 63 -39.44 -6.57 36.50
CA ALA A 63 -39.88 -6.24 37.86
C ALA A 63 -39.00 -6.89 38.94
N ALA A 64 -38.65 -8.17 38.77
CA ALA A 64 -37.79 -8.90 39.70
C ALA A 64 -36.38 -8.27 39.80
N ARG A 65 -35.81 -7.80 38.68
CA ARG A 65 -34.53 -7.07 38.67
C ARG A 65 -34.63 -5.73 39.39
N MET A 66 -35.72 -4.99 39.25
CA MET A 66 -35.93 -3.72 39.95
C MET A 66 -36.03 -3.93 41.47
N ILE A 67 -36.77 -4.95 41.91
CA ILE A 67 -36.90 -5.27 43.35
C ILE A 67 -35.55 -5.72 43.92
N LYS A 68 -34.79 -6.56 43.19
CA LYS A 68 -33.41 -6.90 43.56
C LYS A 68 -32.55 -5.63 43.71
N HIS A 69 -32.62 -4.72 42.76
CA HIS A 69 -31.85 -3.48 42.78
C HIS A 69 -32.21 -2.57 43.96
N ALA A 70 -33.46 -2.62 44.43
CA ALA A 70 -33.89 -1.93 45.65
C ALA A 70 -33.34 -2.54 46.95
N GLY A 71 -32.55 -3.63 46.87
CA GLY A 71 -31.85 -4.23 48.01
C GLY A 71 -32.54 -5.44 48.63
N THR A 72 -33.58 -5.98 47.98
CA THR A 72 -34.29 -7.19 48.47
C THR A 72 -33.48 -8.46 48.21
N ASP A 73 -33.51 -9.40 49.16
CA ASP A 73 -32.83 -10.68 49.03
C ASP A 73 -33.50 -11.65 48.03
N ARG A 74 -32.71 -12.60 47.52
CA ARG A 74 -33.11 -13.54 46.46
C ARG A 74 -34.31 -14.44 46.78
N PHE A 75 -34.62 -14.65 48.06
CA PHE A 75 -35.73 -15.50 48.51
C PHE A 75 -37.00 -14.69 48.80
N THR A 76 -36.87 -13.39 49.02
CA THR A 76 -38.00 -12.48 49.26
C THR A 76 -38.57 -11.91 47.96
N VAL A 77 -37.73 -11.69 46.92
CA VAL A 77 -38.22 -11.19 45.61
C VAL A 77 -39.42 -11.98 45.05
N PRO A 78 -39.42 -13.33 45.00
CA PRO A 78 -40.56 -14.09 44.49
C PRO A 78 -41.84 -13.93 45.32
N LYS A 79 -41.72 -13.66 46.63
CA LYS A 79 -42.88 -13.38 47.49
C LYS A 79 -43.46 -12.02 47.17
N MET A 80 -42.61 -11.00 47.09
CA MET A 80 -43.03 -9.64 46.73
C MET A 80 -43.69 -9.58 45.35
N LEU A 81 -43.16 -10.31 44.36
CA LEU A 81 -43.78 -10.37 43.02
C LEU A 81 -45.21 -10.93 43.03
N ARG A 82 -45.57 -11.78 44.01
CA ARG A 82 -46.93 -12.32 44.17
C ARG A 82 -47.87 -11.39 44.93
N GLU A 83 -47.31 -10.48 45.73
CA GLU A 83 -48.06 -9.58 46.61
C GLU A 83 -48.29 -8.19 46.01
N LEU A 84 -47.40 -7.74 45.12
CA LEU A 84 -47.50 -6.45 44.45
C LEU A 84 -48.68 -6.38 43.48
N ASP A 85 -49.26 -5.19 43.37
CA ASP A 85 -50.33 -4.91 42.41
C ASP A 85 -49.80 -4.99 40.96
N PRO A 86 -50.59 -5.51 39.99
CA PRO A 86 -50.19 -5.58 38.59
C PRO A 86 -49.69 -4.25 38.01
N GLU A 87 -50.28 -3.10 38.37
CA GLU A 87 -49.84 -1.79 37.87
C GLU A 87 -48.43 -1.44 38.37
N GLN A 88 -48.08 -1.87 39.59
CA GLN A 88 -46.73 -1.67 40.14
C GLN A 88 -45.71 -2.55 39.43
N LEU A 89 -46.08 -3.81 39.14
CA LEU A 89 -45.23 -4.73 38.36
C LEU A 89 -44.98 -4.20 36.96
N ASP A 90 -46.00 -3.67 36.30
CA ASP A 90 -45.90 -3.05 34.97
C ASP A 90 -45.02 -1.79 35.01
N ASN A 91 -45.15 -0.96 36.05
CA ASN A 91 -44.29 0.22 36.22
C ASN A 91 -42.81 -0.17 36.40
N PHE A 92 -42.50 -1.15 37.26
CA PHE A 92 -41.12 -1.62 37.42
C PHE A 92 -40.58 -2.24 36.13
N SER A 93 -41.39 -3.03 35.43
CA SER A 93 -41.01 -3.61 34.14
C SER A 93 -40.73 -2.53 33.10
N ARG A 94 -41.54 -1.47 33.03
CA ARG A 94 -41.33 -0.33 32.14
C ARG A 94 -40.05 0.44 32.45
N ILE A 95 -39.72 0.63 33.73
CA ILE A 95 -38.46 1.26 34.14
C ILE A 95 -37.29 0.40 33.68
N TYR A 96 -37.29 -0.89 34.02
CA TYR A 96 -36.25 -1.83 33.59
C TYR A 96 -36.07 -1.84 32.07
N GLN A 97 -37.18 -1.86 31.32
CA GLN A 97 -37.16 -1.90 29.86
C GLN A 97 -36.41 -0.71 29.24
N ARG A 98 -36.42 0.47 29.88
CA ARG A 98 -35.63 1.62 29.41
C ARG A 98 -34.13 1.32 29.42
N HIS A 99 -33.63 0.63 30.45
CA HIS A 99 -32.23 0.23 30.51
C HIS A 99 -31.94 -0.93 29.54
N ALA A 100 -32.85 -1.91 29.46
CA ALA A 100 -32.70 -3.06 28.58
C ALA A 100 -32.63 -2.66 27.10
N VAL A 101 -33.44 -1.68 26.66
CA VAL A 101 -33.39 -1.16 25.28
C VAL A 101 -32.06 -0.49 24.97
N VAL A 102 -31.46 0.21 25.94
CA VAL A 102 -30.14 0.83 25.75
C VAL A 102 -29.07 -0.25 25.65
N ALA A 103 -29.09 -1.27 26.52
CA ALA A 103 -28.16 -2.40 26.44
C ALA A 103 -28.29 -3.15 25.11
N ALA A 104 -29.52 -3.47 24.69
CA ALA A 104 -29.80 -4.14 23.42
C ALA A 104 -29.25 -3.35 22.21
N SER A 105 -29.33 -2.01 22.24
CA SER A 105 -28.76 -1.17 21.19
C SER A 105 -27.24 -1.38 21.02
N HIS A 106 -26.48 -1.52 22.11
CA HIS A 106 -25.04 -1.78 22.04
C HIS A 106 -24.73 -3.20 21.57
N VAL A 107 -25.58 -4.16 21.92
CA VAL A 107 -25.50 -5.54 21.42
C VAL A 107 -25.76 -5.58 19.92
N ASP A 108 -26.75 -4.82 19.44
CA ASP A 108 -27.07 -4.70 18.01
C ASP A 108 -25.93 -4.05 17.23
N ASP A 109 -25.28 -3.02 17.79
CA ASP A 109 -24.09 -2.39 17.19
C ASP A 109 -22.95 -3.39 17.07
N LEU A 110 -22.67 -4.16 18.12
CA LEU A 110 -21.63 -5.19 18.09
C LEU A 110 -21.99 -6.34 17.12
N SER A 111 -23.26 -6.75 17.07
CA SER A 111 -23.75 -7.74 16.11
C SER A 111 -23.61 -7.26 14.66
N PHE A 112 -23.77 -5.96 14.43
CA PHE A 112 -23.46 -5.35 13.13
C PHE A 112 -21.97 -5.45 12.79
N LEU A 113 -21.07 -5.15 13.73
CA LEU A 113 -19.62 -5.30 13.54
C LEU A 113 -19.22 -6.75 13.24
N GLU A 114 -19.84 -7.71 13.93
CA GLU A 114 -19.58 -9.14 13.75
C GLU A 114 -19.82 -9.63 12.32
N ARG A 115 -20.62 -8.93 11.50
CA ARG A 115 -20.78 -9.27 10.07
C ARG A 115 -19.44 -9.22 9.31
N PHE A 116 -18.49 -8.43 9.80
CA PHE A 116 -17.17 -8.21 9.20
C PHE A 116 -16.03 -8.90 9.96
N LEU A 117 -16.27 -9.45 11.15
CA LEU A 117 -15.27 -10.18 11.94
C LEU A 117 -15.32 -11.69 11.62
N HIS A 118 -14.31 -12.46 11.98
CA HIS A 118 -14.36 -13.91 11.82
C HIS A 118 -15.21 -14.57 12.94
N ARG A 119 -15.01 -14.14 14.18
CA ARG A 119 -15.76 -14.56 15.36
C ARG A 119 -17.14 -13.92 15.41
N LYS A 120 -18.16 -14.72 15.77
CA LYS A 120 -19.58 -14.32 15.85
C LYS A 120 -20.17 -14.51 17.27
N SER A 121 -19.36 -14.32 18.31
CA SER A 121 -19.75 -14.55 19.71
C SER A 121 -19.57 -13.34 20.62
N PHE A 122 -19.01 -12.23 20.12
CA PHE A 122 -18.82 -11.00 20.86
C PHE A 122 -20.14 -10.36 21.27
N SER A 123 -21.15 -10.31 20.39
CA SER A 123 -22.46 -9.70 20.70
C SER A 123 -23.20 -10.47 21.80
N ALA A 124 -23.18 -11.80 21.73
CA ALA A 124 -23.76 -12.68 22.75
C ALA A 124 -23.05 -12.53 24.11
N ALA A 125 -21.71 -12.50 24.09
CA ALA A 125 -20.93 -12.26 25.31
C ALA A 125 -21.20 -10.88 25.92
N LEU A 126 -21.40 -9.86 25.09
CA LEU A 126 -21.76 -8.53 25.54
C LEU A 126 -23.17 -8.48 26.13
N ASP A 127 -24.16 -9.17 25.54
CA ASP A 127 -25.50 -9.27 26.12
C ASP A 127 -25.46 -9.87 27.52
N ASP A 128 -24.73 -10.99 27.69
CA ASP A 128 -24.51 -11.61 29.00
C ASP A 128 -23.92 -10.63 30.02
N GLU A 129 -22.90 -9.86 29.61
CA GLU A 129 -22.23 -8.87 30.45
C GLU A 129 -23.17 -7.72 30.85
N LEU A 130 -23.87 -7.13 29.88
CA LEU A 130 -24.71 -5.95 30.13
C LEU A 130 -25.95 -6.31 30.94
N VAL A 131 -26.64 -7.42 30.63
CA VAL A 131 -27.84 -7.86 31.37
C VAL A 131 -27.50 -8.12 32.84
N ALA A 132 -26.31 -8.65 33.13
CA ALA A 132 -25.85 -8.86 34.50
C ALA A 132 -25.73 -7.56 35.31
N GLN A 133 -25.44 -6.43 34.65
CA GLN A 133 -25.29 -5.10 35.26
C GLN A 133 -26.63 -4.35 35.44
N LEU A 134 -27.71 -4.75 34.76
CA LEU A 134 -28.97 -4.00 34.78
C LEU A 134 -29.80 -4.20 36.07
N PRO A 135 -30.51 -3.18 36.58
CA PRO A 135 -30.57 -1.82 36.07
C PRO A 135 -29.35 -1.00 36.50
N TRP A 136 -28.97 -0.04 35.65
CA TRP A 136 -27.89 0.90 35.92
C TRP A 136 -28.34 2.06 36.82
N ASP A 137 -27.38 2.69 37.49
CA ASP A 137 -27.60 4.00 38.09
C ASP A 137 -27.81 5.09 37.02
N ALA A 138 -28.34 6.25 37.43
CA ALA A 138 -28.64 7.34 36.49
C ALA A 138 -27.41 7.85 35.71
N PRO A 139 -26.22 8.05 36.33
CA PRO A 139 -25.02 8.45 35.59
C PRO A 139 -24.58 7.43 34.54
N THR A 140 -24.63 6.13 34.85
CA THR A 140 -24.25 5.08 33.91
C THR A 140 -25.28 4.97 32.78
N LEU A 141 -26.58 5.03 33.08
CA LEU A 141 -27.62 5.05 32.05
C LEU A 141 -27.43 6.24 31.11
N GLN A 142 -27.15 7.44 31.64
CA GLN A 142 -26.93 8.63 30.82
C GLN A 142 -25.73 8.45 29.88
N ARG A 143 -24.61 7.90 30.39
CA ARG A 143 -23.41 7.60 29.59
C ARG A 143 -23.69 6.57 28.51
N MET A 144 -24.45 5.52 28.82
CA MET A 144 -24.81 4.46 27.87
C MET A 144 -25.84 4.92 26.83
N SER A 145 -26.62 5.96 27.12
CA SER A 145 -27.73 6.43 26.28
C SER A 145 -27.35 7.47 25.23
N THR A 146 -26.06 7.83 25.09
CA THR A 146 -25.62 8.82 24.10
C THR A 146 -25.88 8.29 22.68
N ARG A 147 -27.03 8.67 22.09
CA ARG A 147 -27.43 8.31 20.73
C ARG A 147 -27.14 9.44 19.75
N GLY A 148 -26.76 9.07 18.53
CA GLY A 148 -26.98 9.90 17.35
C GLY A 148 -27.95 9.20 16.39
N SER A 149 -28.54 9.97 15.48
CA SER A 149 -29.39 9.40 14.42
C SER A 149 -28.53 8.55 13.48
N GLU A 150 -29.03 7.38 13.10
CA GLU A 150 -28.55 6.62 11.95
C GLU A 150 -29.57 6.80 10.83
N ALA A 151 -29.12 7.15 9.63
CA ALA A 151 -29.97 7.06 8.45
C ALA A 151 -29.85 5.64 7.90
N ASP A 152 -30.99 4.98 7.74
CA ASP A 152 -31.03 3.68 7.07
C ASP A 152 -30.54 3.86 5.63
N GLY A 153 -29.51 3.10 5.22
CA GLY A 153 -28.86 3.20 3.91
C GLY A 153 -27.48 3.86 3.86
N ASP A 154 -26.93 4.33 4.98
CA ASP A 154 -25.55 4.83 5.02
C ASP A 154 -24.52 3.74 4.68
N PRO A 155 -23.38 4.08 4.06
CA PRO A 155 -22.29 3.14 3.82
C PRO A 155 -21.83 2.45 5.12
N PRO A 156 -21.47 1.16 5.08
CA PRO A 156 -21.06 0.43 6.30
C PRO A 156 -19.99 1.14 7.12
N LEU A 157 -18.98 1.74 6.47
CA LEU A 157 -17.91 2.46 7.16
C LEU A 157 -18.41 3.66 7.98
N THR A 158 -19.41 4.40 7.48
CA THR A 158 -20.03 5.52 8.21
C THR A 158 -20.66 5.05 9.50
N ARG A 159 -21.39 3.93 9.46
CA ARG A 159 -21.99 3.32 10.65
C ARG A 159 -20.94 2.83 11.64
N VAL A 160 -19.88 2.17 11.17
CA VAL A 160 -18.78 1.72 12.05
C VAL A 160 -18.09 2.90 12.74
N ASN A 161 -17.86 4.01 12.04
CA ASN A 161 -17.30 5.22 12.64
C ASN A 161 -18.22 5.80 13.72
N ALA A 162 -19.53 5.85 13.44
CA ALA A 162 -20.51 6.29 14.43
C ALA A 162 -20.54 5.39 15.68
N ILE A 163 -20.41 4.07 15.52
CA ILE A 163 -20.30 3.13 16.65
C ILE A 163 -19.04 3.44 17.46
N ALA A 164 -17.88 3.56 16.81
CA ALA A 164 -16.60 3.80 17.47
C ALA A 164 -16.57 5.11 18.28
N GLU A 165 -17.22 6.16 17.78
CA GLU A 165 -17.28 7.48 18.44
C GLU A 165 -18.25 7.52 19.63
N ARG A 166 -19.30 6.70 19.62
CA ARG A 166 -20.42 6.82 20.57
C ARG A 166 -20.40 5.78 21.67
N THR A 167 -19.93 4.56 21.37
CA THR A 167 -19.99 3.48 22.35
C THR A 167 -19.01 3.73 23.49
N PRO A 168 -19.45 3.69 24.76
CA PRO A 168 -18.55 3.77 25.91
C PRO A 168 -17.86 2.43 26.20
N ILE A 169 -18.13 1.39 25.42
CA ILE A 169 -17.66 0.02 25.64
C ILE A 169 -16.33 -0.17 24.92
N GLY A 170 -15.23 -0.22 25.68
CA GLY A 170 -13.87 -0.24 25.12
C GLY A 170 -13.64 -1.36 24.10
N ARG A 171 -14.13 -2.59 24.38
CA ARG A 171 -14.02 -3.72 23.44
C ARG A 171 -14.74 -3.44 22.11
N THR A 172 -15.92 -2.83 22.16
CA THR A 172 -16.68 -2.44 20.95
C THR A 172 -15.93 -1.38 20.14
N VAL A 173 -15.31 -0.38 20.80
CA VAL A 173 -14.45 0.61 20.12
C VAL A 173 -13.29 -0.08 19.40
N THR A 174 -12.59 -0.98 20.09
CA THR A 174 -11.46 -1.72 19.50
C THR A 174 -11.88 -2.57 18.30
N LEU A 175 -12.98 -3.31 18.41
CA LEU A 175 -13.52 -4.11 17.31
C LEU A 175 -13.99 -3.22 16.14
N ALA A 176 -14.55 -2.05 16.42
CA ALA A 176 -14.88 -1.08 15.38
C ALA A 176 -13.62 -0.59 14.65
N GLY A 177 -12.52 -0.34 15.35
CA GLY A 177 -11.21 -0.04 14.75
C GLY A 177 -10.70 -1.13 13.80
N ILE A 178 -10.83 -2.40 14.20
CA ILE A 178 -10.50 -3.56 13.34
C ILE A 178 -11.37 -3.58 12.09
N VAL A 179 -12.69 -3.41 12.25
CA VAL A 179 -13.63 -3.40 11.11
C VAL A 179 -13.39 -2.22 10.18
N ARG A 180 -13.08 -1.02 10.71
CA ARG A 180 -12.70 0.16 9.91
C ARG A 180 -11.54 -0.15 8.98
N LEU A 181 -10.48 -0.77 9.51
CA LEU A 181 -9.34 -1.17 8.70
C LEU A 181 -9.73 -2.20 7.63
N ARG A 182 -10.57 -3.19 7.96
CA ARG A 182 -11.08 -4.18 7.00
C ARG A 182 -11.88 -3.53 5.86
N LEU A 183 -12.65 -2.50 6.18
CA LEU A 183 -13.42 -1.69 5.24
C LEU A 183 -12.58 -0.65 4.48
N GLY A 184 -11.26 -0.62 4.68
CA GLY A 184 -10.32 0.20 3.92
C GLY A 184 -9.94 1.53 4.56
N ASP A 185 -10.38 1.82 5.79
CA ASP A 185 -9.93 3.01 6.52
C ASP A 185 -8.50 2.82 7.04
N ARG A 186 -7.57 3.41 6.30
CA ARG A 186 -6.13 3.35 6.57
C ARG A 186 -5.73 4.04 7.86
N THR A 187 -6.53 4.97 8.38
CA THR A 187 -6.21 5.70 9.60
C THR A 187 -6.29 4.80 10.84
N ALA A 188 -7.06 3.71 10.76
CA ALA A 188 -7.19 2.73 11.84
C ALA A 188 -5.96 1.81 11.98
N LEU A 189 -4.99 1.84 11.05
CA LEU A 189 -3.84 0.93 11.07
C LEU A 189 -3.03 1.00 12.37
N THR A 190 -2.72 2.21 12.84
CA THR A 190 -1.93 2.40 14.07
C THR A 190 -2.68 1.89 15.29
N GLU A 191 -3.98 2.16 15.38
CA GLU A 191 -4.84 1.68 16.46
C GLU A 191 -4.84 0.14 16.50
N VAL A 192 -5.13 -0.51 15.37
CA VAL A 192 -5.20 -1.98 15.27
C VAL A 192 -3.85 -2.65 15.58
N ARG A 193 -2.71 -2.01 15.23
CA ARG A 193 -1.39 -2.52 15.62
C ARG A 193 -1.20 -2.58 17.14
N HIS A 194 -1.71 -1.59 17.88
CA HIS A 194 -1.65 -1.61 19.34
C HIS A 194 -2.52 -2.72 19.95
N VAL A 195 -3.57 -3.16 19.26
CA VAL A 195 -4.47 -4.23 19.70
C VAL A 195 -3.81 -5.60 19.66
N LEU A 196 -2.79 -5.82 18.82
CA LEU A 196 -2.03 -7.07 18.83
C LEU A 196 -1.41 -7.38 20.18
N SER A 197 -1.00 -6.36 20.92
CA SER A 197 -0.42 -6.47 22.26
C SER A 197 -1.47 -6.34 23.36
N SER A 198 -2.76 -6.38 23.02
CA SER A 198 -3.82 -6.43 24.01
C SER A 198 -3.77 -7.75 24.78
N GLY A 199 -4.18 -7.74 26.04
CA GLY A 199 -4.32 -8.99 26.83
C GLY A 199 -5.56 -9.82 26.46
N ASP A 200 -6.32 -9.41 25.43
CA ASP A 200 -7.56 -10.05 25.00
C ASP A 200 -7.29 -10.91 23.77
N ASP A 201 -7.17 -12.22 23.99
CA ASP A 201 -6.78 -13.16 22.94
C ASP A 201 -7.75 -13.18 21.75
N GLU A 202 -9.05 -13.07 22.00
CA GLU A 202 -10.06 -13.13 20.93
C GLU A 202 -9.99 -11.90 20.02
N VAL A 203 -9.75 -10.73 20.61
CA VAL A 203 -9.62 -9.46 19.87
C VAL A 203 -8.28 -9.39 19.16
N SER A 204 -7.20 -9.86 19.79
CA SER A 204 -5.87 -9.92 19.16
C SER A 204 -5.82 -10.90 17.98
N ASP A 205 -6.59 -11.98 17.98
CA ASP A 205 -6.73 -12.87 16.82
C ASP A 205 -7.38 -12.16 15.61
N GLU A 206 -8.46 -11.41 15.84
CA GLU A 206 -9.12 -10.61 14.80
C GLU A 206 -8.20 -9.52 14.25
N ALA A 207 -7.48 -8.83 15.15
CA ALA A 207 -6.48 -7.83 14.78
C ALA A 207 -5.36 -8.45 13.91
N ALA A 208 -4.87 -9.64 14.27
CA ALA A 208 -3.86 -10.33 13.49
C ALA A 208 -4.35 -10.68 12.08
N LEU A 209 -5.57 -11.21 11.95
CA LEU A 209 -6.17 -11.56 10.66
C LEU A 209 -6.36 -10.34 9.76
N VAL A 210 -6.87 -9.21 10.29
CA VAL A 210 -7.04 -8.01 9.45
C VAL A 210 -5.71 -7.41 9.01
N LEU A 211 -4.68 -7.44 9.86
CA LEU A 211 -3.36 -6.89 9.56
C LEU A 211 -2.60 -7.70 8.50
N VAL A 212 -2.91 -8.99 8.34
CA VAL A 212 -2.35 -9.83 7.27
C VAL A 212 -3.29 -9.97 6.06
N SER A 213 -4.41 -9.24 6.06
CA SER A 213 -5.29 -9.22 4.89
C SER A 213 -4.53 -8.71 3.66
N TRP A 214 -4.89 -9.23 2.49
CA TRP A 214 -4.25 -8.86 1.24
C TRP A 214 -4.25 -7.34 0.99
N ARG A 215 -5.29 -6.62 1.45
CA ARG A 215 -5.40 -5.17 1.34
C ARG A 215 -4.29 -4.46 2.12
N VAL A 216 -4.08 -4.86 3.37
CA VAL A 216 -3.06 -4.26 4.24
C VAL A 216 -1.66 -4.59 3.71
N VAL A 217 -1.40 -5.85 3.37
CA VAL A 217 -0.09 -6.27 2.83
C VAL A 217 0.24 -5.56 1.52
N THR A 218 -0.73 -5.38 0.63
CA THR A 218 -0.52 -4.67 -0.64
C THR A 218 -0.20 -3.19 -0.43
N LEU A 219 -0.93 -2.53 0.47
CA LEU A 219 -0.82 -1.08 0.65
C LEU A 219 0.37 -0.66 1.52
N PHE A 220 0.70 -1.44 2.54
CA PHE A 220 1.70 -1.08 3.54
C PHE A 220 2.95 -1.96 3.50
N GLY A 221 2.91 -3.07 2.75
CA GLY A 221 4.02 -4.01 2.70
C GLY A 221 4.20 -4.76 4.02
N ARG A 222 5.47 -4.97 4.40
CA ARG A 222 5.82 -5.68 5.65
C ARG A 222 5.73 -4.74 6.84
N LEU A 223 4.95 -5.15 7.85
CA LEU A 223 4.82 -4.44 9.12
C LEU A 223 5.98 -4.76 10.08
N ALA A 224 6.26 -3.86 11.02
CA ALA A 224 7.34 -4.05 12.00
C ALA A 224 7.07 -5.24 12.95
N GLU A 225 5.80 -5.51 13.24
CA GLU A 225 5.32 -6.58 14.13
C GLU A 225 5.20 -7.95 13.44
N GLN A 226 5.85 -8.16 12.28
CA GLN A 226 5.69 -9.37 11.48
C GLN A 226 5.94 -10.67 12.27
N ARG A 227 6.89 -10.66 13.23
CA ARG A 227 7.19 -11.83 14.06
C ARG A 227 6.03 -12.20 14.98
N ASP A 228 5.43 -11.21 15.63
CA ASP A 228 4.33 -11.41 16.57
C ASP A 228 3.07 -11.85 15.82
N LEU A 229 2.82 -11.25 14.63
CA LEU A 229 1.77 -11.70 13.72
C LEU A 229 1.92 -13.17 13.33
N ILE A 230 3.12 -13.58 12.89
CA ILE A 230 3.37 -15.00 12.52
C ILE A 230 3.14 -15.93 13.71
N ALA A 231 3.63 -15.56 14.91
CA ALA A 231 3.44 -16.36 16.11
C ALA A 231 1.95 -16.53 16.45
N ARG A 232 1.18 -15.45 16.38
CA ARG A 232 -0.25 -15.43 16.65
C ARG A 232 -1.06 -16.26 15.64
N LEU A 233 -0.79 -16.10 14.35
CA LEU A 233 -1.51 -16.82 13.29
C LEU A 233 -1.30 -18.34 13.38
N ARG A 234 -0.13 -18.80 13.82
CA ARG A 234 0.14 -20.23 14.02
C ARG A 234 -0.72 -20.88 15.10
N THR A 235 -1.22 -20.10 16.05
CA THR A 235 -2.09 -20.56 17.14
C THR A 235 -3.54 -20.13 16.95
N SER A 236 -3.87 -19.49 15.83
CA SER A 236 -5.20 -18.96 15.58
C SER A 236 -6.22 -20.09 15.43
N PRO A 237 -7.45 -19.94 15.95
CA PRO A 237 -8.53 -20.90 15.71
C PRO A 237 -9.06 -20.85 14.27
N PHE A 238 -8.73 -19.80 13.50
CA PHE A 238 -9.17 -19.59 12.13
C PHE A 238 -8.15 -20.17 11.14
N VAL A 239 -8.10 -21.49 11.05
CA VAL A 239 -6.99 -22.23 10.40
C VAL A 239 -6.80 -21.85 8.92
N GLU A 240 -7.88 -21.74 8.15
CA GLU A 240 -7.80 -21.43 6.71
C GLU A 240 -7.32 -19.99 6.48
N GLU A 241 -7.91 -19.03 7.18
CA GLU A 241 -7.57 -17.61 7.07
C GLU A 241 -6.16 -17.32 7.57
N ALA A 242 -5.77 -17.97 8.67
CA ALA A 242 -4.43 -17.86 9.20
C ALA A 242 -3.39 -18.47 8.25
N ALA A 243 -3.69 -19.60 7.60
CA ALA A 243 -2.79 -20.19 6.61
C ALA A 243 -2.57 -19.24 5.41
N VAL A 244 -3.63 -18.63 4.88
CA VAL A 244 -3.56 -17.62 3.82
C VAL A 244 -2.71 -16.42 4.26
N GLY A 245 -2.98 -15.88 5.46
CA GLY A 245 -2.22 -14.77 6.02
C GLY A 245 -0.74 -15.07 6.20
N LEU A 246 -0.41 -16.27 6.71
CA LEU A 246 0.98 -16.73 6.84
C LEU A 246 1.67 -16.82 5.48
N ALA A 247 0.98 -17.33 4.46
CA ALA A 247 1.55 -17.44 3.11
C ALA A 247 1.75 -16.06 2.45
N LEU A 248 0.83 -15.10 2.64
CA LEU A 248 1.02 -13.71 2.21
C LEU A 248 2.25 -13.05 2.85
N LEU A 249 2.57 -13.39 4.10
CA LEU A 249 3.77 -12.92 4.78
C LEU A 249 5.06 -13.67 4.37
N GLY A 250 4.94 -14.70 3.51
CA GLY A 250 6.06 -15.57 3.10
C GLY A 250 6.53 -16.52 4.20
N ALA A 251 5.67 -16.82 5.18
CA ALA A 251 5.96 -17.72 6.32
C ALA A 251 5.12 -19.01 6.32
N GLY A 252 4.20 -19.14 5.35
CA GLY A 252 3.32 -20.28 5.16
C GLY A 252 3.71 -21.15 3.96
N ASP A 253 3.06 -22.31 3.85
CA ASP A 253 3.16 -23.22 2.71
C ASP A 253 2.12 -22.83 1.64
N VAL A 254 2.52 -22.81 0.37
CA VAL A 254 1.63 -22.47 -0.75
C VAL A 254 0.62 -23.59 -0.99
N ASP A 255 1.00 -24.85 -0.77
CA ASP A 255 0.13 -25.99 -1.05
C ASP A 255 -1.00 -26.12 -0.02
N SER A 256 -0.78 -25.69 1.23
CA SER A 256 -1.83 -25.66 2.26
C SER A 256 -2.93 -24.64 1.98
N VAL A 257 -2.65 -23.62 1.16
CA VAL A 257 -3.58 -22.52 0.83
C VAL A 257 -4.33 -22.77 -0.47
N ARG A 258 -3.94 -23.77 -1.28
CA ARG A 258 -4.53 -24.02 -2.61
C ARG A 258 -6.04 -24.30 -2.56
N SER A 259 -6.51 -24.98 -1.52
CA SER A 259 -7.94 -25.26 -1.30
C SER A 259 -8.75 -23.99 -1.07
N ALA A 260 -8.15 -22.97 -0.44
CA ALA A 260 -8.81 -21.69 -0.12
C ALA A 260 -9.14 -20.84 -1.36
N ILE A 261 -8.59 -21.15 -2.54
CA ILE A 261 -9.00 -20.53 -3.82
C ILE A 261 -10.50 -20.77 -4.07
N GLY A 262 -11.04 -21.89 -3.60
CA GLY A 262 -12.47 -22.23 -3.68
C GLY A 262 -13.33 -21.68 -2.53
N SER A 263 -12.77 -20.87 -1.63
CA SER A 263 -13.50 -20.36 -0.47
C SER A 263 -14.72 -19.53 -0.89
N ALA A 264 -15.80 -19.65 -0.10
CA ALA A 264 -17.00 -18.86 -0.28
C ALA A 264 -16.78 -17.38 0.07
N ASP A 265 -15.77 -17.07 0.88
CA ASP A 265 -15.36 -15.69 1.12
C ASP A 265 -14.50 -15.19 -0.05
N PRO A 266 -14.95 -14.17 -0.80
CA PRO A 266 -14.22 -13.66 -1.95
C PRO A 266 -12.88 -13.02 -1.59
N ASP A 267 -12.70 -12.52 -0.36
CA ASP A 267 -11.43 -11.93 0.09
C ASP A 267 -10.41 -13.02 0.42
N ILE A 268 -10.83 -14.11 1.09
CA ILE A 268 -9.97 -15.28 1.34
C ILE A 268 -9.54 -15.89 0.01
N ALA A 269 -10.50 -16.14 -0.88
CA ALA A 269 -10.23 -16.78 -2.16
C ALA A 269 -9.35 -15.92 -3.08
N PHE A 270 -9.47 -14.59 -3.02
CA PHE A 270 -8.56 -13.69 -3.73
C PHE A 270 -7.16 -13.63 -3.10
N ALA A 271 -7.06 -13.62 -1.77
CA ALA A 271 -5.78 -13.70 -1.08
C ALA A 271 -5.04 -15.01 -1.38
N ALA A 272 -5.75 -16.14 -1.42
CA ALA A 272 -5.22 -17.42 -1.84
C ALA A 272 -4.71 -17.37 -3.30
N ALA A 273 -5.47 -16.74 -4.21
CA ALA A 273 -5.06 -16.55 -5.60
C ALA A 273 -3.77 -15.72 -5.75
N LEU A 274 -3.60 -14.67 -4.93
CA LEU A 274 -2.36 -13.89 -4.88
C LEU A 274 -1.17 -14.78 -4.48
N VAL A 275 -1.33 -15.59 -3.43
CA VAL A 275 -0.28 -16.50 -2.96
C VAL A 275 0.04 -17.55 -4.02
N CYS A 276 -0.95 -18.30 -4.48
CA CYS A 276 -0.79 -19.43 -5.39
C CYS A 276 -0.47 -19.02 -6.84
N GLY A 277 -0.65 -17.75 -7.20
CA GLY A 277 -0.43 -17.26 -8.56
C GLY A 277 -1.50 -17.74 -9.55
N ASP A 278 -2.77 -17.79 -9.13
CA ASP A 278 -3.89 -18.15 -9.99
C ASP A 278 -4.15 -17.05 -11.02
N ALA A 279 -3.59 -17.22 -12.22
CA ALA A 279 -3.60 -16.22 -13.27
C ALA A 279 -5.01 -15.81 -13.71
N ASP A 280 -5.97 -16.74 -13.76
CA ASP A 280 -7.32 -16.47 -14.25
C ASP A 280 -8.07 -15.58 -13.27
N ARG A 281 -8.00 -15.90 -11.99
CA ARG A 281 -8.64 -15.10 -10.93
C ARG A 281 -7.98 -13.74 -10.76
N LEU A 282 -6.65 -13.66 -10.90
CA LEU A 282 -5.92 -12.39 -10.87
C LEU A 282 -6.29 -11.50 -12.07
N GLN A 283 -6.43 -12.07 -13.26
CA GLN A 283 -6.88 -11.33 -14.44
C GLN A 283 -8.30 -10.79 -14.28
N ALA A 284 -9.23 -11.61 -13.77
CA ALA A 284 -10.58 -11.16 -13.49
C ALA A 284 -10.63 -9.99 -12.49
N ALA A 285 -9.70 -9.96 -11.53
CA ALA A 285 -9.60 -8.91 -10.53
C ALA A 285 -9.07 -7.57 -11.06
N LEU A 286 -8.54 -7.51 -12.29
CA LEU A 286 -8.08 -6.25 -12.92
C LEU A 286 -9.22 -5.29 -13.31
N SER A 287 -10.47 -5.76 -13.25
CA SER A 287 -11.67 -4.94 -13.50
C SER A 287 -12.42 -4.58 -12.21
N ALA A 288 -11.81 -4.81 -11.04
CA ALA A 288 -12.39 -4.52 -9.74
C ALA A 288 -12.03 -3.10 -9.25
N ASP A 289 -12.10 -2.85 -7.94
CA ASP A 289 -11.62 -1.60 -7.35
C ASP A 289 -10.09 -1.42 -7.51
N ASP A 290 -9.61 -0.19 -7.37
CA ASP A 290 -8.21 0.17 -7.57
C ASP A 290 -7.23 -0.67 -6.73
N ILE A 291 -7.55 -0.94 -5.45
CA ILE A 291 -6.63 -1.65 -4.56
C ILE A 291 -6.51 -3.11 -5.00
N ARG A 292 -7.63 -3.73 -5.38
CA ARG A 292 -7.65 -5.10 -5.91
C ARG A 292 -6.93 -5.19 -7.24
N THR A 293 -7.13 -4.21 -8.11
CA THR A 293 -6.45 -4.08 -9.41
C THR A 293 -4.94 -3.93 -9.24
N ILE A 294 -4.49 -3.12 -8.27
CA ILE A 294 -3.06 -2.97 -7.92
C ILE A 294 -2.49 -4.29 -7.42
N ALA A 295 -3.13 -4.96 -6.46
CA ALA A 295 -2.65 -6.23 -5.90
C ALA A 295 -2.50 -7.30 -6.98
N ALA A 296 -3.53 -7.46 -7.82
CA ALA A 296 -3.52 -8.42 -8.91
C ALA A 296 -2.47 -8.07 -9.97
N GLY A 297 -2.39 -6.81 -10.38
CA GLY A 297 -1.42 -6.34 -11.37
C GLY A 297 0.02 -6.55 -10.92
N MET A 298 0.35 -6.18 -9.68
CA MET A 298 1.68 -6.42 -9.10
C MET A 298 2.03 -7.91 -9.12
N ARG A 299 1.09 -8.79 -8.75
CA ARG A 299 1.33 -10.23 -8.75
C ARG A 299 1.51 -10.80 -10.15
N LEU A 300 0.70 -10.37 -11.12
CA LEU A 300 0.87 -10.78 -12.53
C LEU A 300 2.22 -10.33 -13.10
N ILE A 301 2.67 -9.12 -12.73
CA ILE A 301 4.01 -8.62 -13.07
C ILE A 301 5.11 -9.51 -12.49
N GLU A 302 4.99 -9.96 -11.24
CA GLU A 302 5.95 -10.90 -10.63
C GLU A 302 5.98 -12.25 -11.36
N LEU A 303 4.81 -12.76 -11.76
CA LEU A 303 4.66 -14.02 -12.50
C LEU A 303 5.11 -13.91 -13.97
N GLY A 304 5.37 -12.69 -14.47
CA GLY A 304 5.73 -12.45 -15.87
C GLY A 304 4.56 -12.48 -16.85
N ILE A 305 3.33 -12.38 -16.36
CA ILE A 305 2.11 -12.36 -17.17
C ILE A 305 1.75 -10.89 -17.41
N LEU A 306 2.16 -10.33 -18.55
CA LEU A 306 2.10 -8.88 -18.77
C LEU A 306 0.91 -8.44 -19.62
N HIS A 307 0.53 -9.18 -20.65
CA HIS A 307 -0.55 -8.82 -21.58
C HIS A 307 -1.86 -8.33 -20.92
N PRO A 308 -2.39 -8.94 -19.84
CA PRO A 308 -3.62 -8.46 -19.21
C PRO A 308 -3.54 -7.05 -18.60
N LEU A 309 -2.33 -6.51 -18.40
CA LEU A 309 -2.08 -5.22 -17.75
C LEU A 309 -2.29 -4.03 -18.69
N GLU A 310 -2.48 -4.25 -20.00
CA GLU A 310 -2.66 -3.17 -20.97
C GLU A 310 -3.81 -2.23 -20.59
N ARG A 311 -4.97 -2.78 -20.21
CA ARG A 311 -6.16 -2.00 -19.90
C ARG A 311 -6.02 -1.23 -18.58
N PRO A 312 -5.62 -1.84 -17.45
CA PRO A 312 -5.38 -1.10 -16.22
C PRO A 312 -4.30 -0.01 -16.35
N LEU A 313 -3.26 -0.24 -17.16
CA LEU A 313 -2.26 0.79 -17.44
C LEU A 313 -2.86 1.93 -18.25
N ARG A 314 -3.68 1.67 -19.27
CA ARG A 314 -4.26 2.72 -20.12
C ARG A 314 -5.37 3.51 -19.44
N ASP A 315 -6.33 2.80 -18.84
CA ASP A 315 -7.62 3.35 -18.42
C ASP A 315 -7.76 3.43 -16.89
N GLY A 316 -6.83 2.83 -16.14
CA GLY A 316 -6.86 2.82 -14.68
C GLY A 316 -6.58 4.20 -14.07
N SER A 317 -6.89 4.34 -12.78
CA SER A 317 -6.56 5.56 -12.05
C SER A 317 -5.05 5.81 -12.02
N VAL A 318 -4.64 7.06 -11.78
CA VAL A 318 -3.21 7.41 -11.64
C VAL A 318 -2.53 6.57 -10.56
N ALA A 319 -3.24 6.21 -9.48
CA ALA A 319 -2.70 5.34 -8.44
C ALA A 319 -2.39 3.92 -8.95
N VAL A 320 -3.29 3.35 -9.77
CA VAL A 320 -3.07 2.05 -10.42
C VAL A 320 -1.87 2.12 -11.37
N GLN A 321 -1.81 3.15 -12.22
CA GLN A 321 -0.71 3.36 -13.17
C GLN A 321 0.65 3.50 -12.47
N ILE A 322 0.72 4.31 -11.41
CA ILE A 322 1.91 4.50 -10.57
C ILE A 322 2.39 3.17 -9.99
N ALA A 323 1.50 2.40 -9.38
CA ALA A 323 1.86 1.14 -8.73
C ALA A 323 2.34 0.08 -9.75
N MET A 324 1.66 -0.04 -10.89
CA MET A 324 2.04 -1.00 -11.93
C MET A 324 3.35 -0.62 -12.61
N THR A 325 3.55 0.65 -12.95
CA THR A 325 4.82 1.11 -13.52
C THR A 325 5.99 0.96 -12.53
N ASP A 326 5.76 1.16 -11.23
CA ASP A 326 6.75 0.87 -10.18
C ASP A 326 7.12 -0.62 -10.11
N ALA A 327 6.12 -1.50 -10.21
CA ALA A 327 6.36 -2.94 -10.21
C ALA A 327 7.13 -3.37 -11.47
N LEU A 328 6.80 -2.82 -12.65
CA LEU A 328 7.54 -3.04 -13.89
C LEU A 328 8.99 -2.52 -13.80
N CYS A 329 9.22 -1.35 -13.20
CA CYS A 329 10.56 -0.80 -12.98
C CYS A 329 11.46 -1.72 -12.15
N ARG A 330 10.90 -2.52 -11.25
CA ARG A 330 11.66 -3.48 -10.42
C ARG A 330 12.06 -4.75 -11.16
N ARG A 331 11.45 -5.05 -12.29
CA ARG A 331 11.85 -6.18 -13.14
C ARG A 331 13.20 -5.92 -13.79
N THR A 332 13.99 -6.97 -13.99
CA THR A 332 15.24 -6.90 -14.76
C THR A 332 14.98 -7.02 -16.27
N GLN A 333 13.97 -7.80 -16.65
CA GLN A 333 13.52 -7.97 -18.03
C GLN A 333 12.67 -6.77 -18.47
N GLY A 334 12.80 -6.39 -19.74
CA GLY A 334 11.90 -5.42 -20.37
C GLY A 334 10.46 -5.94 -20.50
N ALA A 335 9.55 -5.04 -20.88
CA ALA A 335 8.13 -5.33 -21.04
C ALA A 335 7.67 -5.07 -22.49
N ALA A 336 8.28 -5.78 -23.44
CA ALA A 336 8.06 -5.55 -24.88
C ALA A 336 6.58 -5.68 -25.29
N GLU A 337 5.85 -6.63 -24.70
CA GLU A 337 4.40 -6.81 -24.90
C GLU A 337 3.59 -5.56 -24.55
N LEU A 338 4.04 -4.77 -23.57
CA LEU A 338 3.38 -3.55 -23.12
C LEU A 338 3.92 -2.29 -23.81
N ALA A 339 4.82 -2.41 -24.79
CA ALA A 339 5.55 -1.27 -25.33
C ALA A 339 4.63 -0.19 -25.93
N ALA A 340 3.60 -0.58 -26.67
CA ALA A 340 2.65 0.37 -27.24
C ALA A 340 1.83 1.10 -26.15
N THR A 341 1.40 0.37 -25.11
CA THR A 341 0.64 0.94 -24.00
C THR A 341 1.48 1.87 -23.13
N LEU A 342 2.73 1.49 -22.85
CA LEU A 342 3.66 2.34 -22.11
C LEU A 342 4.02 3.60 -22.91
N LEU A 343 4.18 3.50 -24.22
CA LEU A 343 4.47 4.67 -25.06
C LEU A 343 3.27 5.62 -25.07
N HIS A 344 2.07 5.08 -25.17
CA HIS A 344 0.84 5.87 -25.04
C HIS A 344 0.83 6.62 -23.71
N LEU A 345 1.13 5.95 -22.59
CA LEU A 345 1.22 6.62 -21.29
C LEU A 345 2.26 7.75 -21.27
N VAL A 346 3.45 7.52 -21.84
CA VAL A 346 4.48 8.56 -21.93
C VAL A 346 3.96 9.79 -22.69
N GLU A 347 3.15 9.58 -23.72
CA GLU A 347 2.65 10.66 -24.59
C GLU A 347 1.40 11.38 -24.06
N THR A 348 0.57 10.72 -23.26
CA THR A 348 -0.77 11.24 -22.91
C THR A 348 -1.02 11.48 -21.44
N THR A 349 -0.20 10.93 -20.53
CA THR A 349 -0.43 11.11 -19.09
C THR A 349 -0.07 12.52 -18.63
N ASP A 350 -0.87 13.07 -17.71
CA ASP A 350 -0.56 14.32 -17.00
C ASP A 350 0.35 14.10 -15.78
N SER A 351 0.57 12.85 -15.37
CA SER A 351 1.41 12.52 -14.22
C SER A 351 2.87 12.33 -14.62
N ASP A 352 3.73 13.28 -14.26
CA ASP A 352 5.19 13.19 -14.50
C ASP A 352 5.79 11.88 -13.94
N THR A 353 5.32 11.42 -12.78
CA THR A 353 5.73 10.15 -12.17
C THR A 353 5.39 8.95 -13.06
N VAL A 354 4.17 8.89 -13.63
CA VAL A 354 3.78 7.80 -14.53
C VAL A 354 4.59 7.88 -15.83
N ARG A 355 4.78 9.09 -16.36
CA ARG A 355 5.53 9.36 -17.59
C ARG A 355 6.98 8.87 -17.46
N GLU A 356 7.68 9.30 -16.41
CA GLU A 356 9.06 8.94 -16.12
C GLU A 356 9.24 7.43 -15.99
N ARG A 357 8.39 6.77 -15.18
CA ARG A 357 8.49 5.32 -14.95
C ARG A 357 8.16 4.51 -16.20
N ALA A 358 7.13 4.89 -16.94
CA ALA A 358 6.79 4.23 -18.20
C ALA A 358 7.94 4.34 -19.22
N ALA A 359 8.56 5.52 -19.35
CA ALA A 359 9.72 5.74 -20.20
C ALA A 359 10.91 4.87 -19.77
N ARG A 360 11.17 4.77 -18.45
CA ARG A 360 12.25 3.95 -17.91
C ARG A 360 12.06 2.46 -18.19
N VAL A 361 10.83 1.94 -18.07
CA VAL A 361 10.51 0.55 -18.41
C VAL A 361 10.72 0.30 -19.90
N LEU A 362 10.23 1.21 -20.75
CA LEU A 362 10.38 1.13 -22.20
C LEU A 362 11.83 1.05 -22.63
N CYS A 363 12.70 1.89 -22.07
CA CYS A 363 14.11 1.96 -22.48
C CYS A 363 14.79 0.59 -22.46
N ARG A 364 14.40 -0.35 -21.59
CA ARG A 364 15.03 -1.68 -21.51
C ARG A 364 14.78 -2.61 -22.71
N ALA A 365 13.72 -2.39 -23.49
CA ALA A 365 13.33 -3.27 -24.59
C ALA A 365 12.47 -2.58 -25.66
N MET A 366 12.65 -1.27 -25.85
CA MET A 366 11.83 -0.52 -26.81
C MET A 366 12.33 -0.68 -28.26
N PRO A 367 11.42 -0.61 -29.23
CA PRO A 367 11.78 -0.33 -30.61
C PRO A 367 12.54 1.00 -30.71
N VAL A 368 13.55 1.05 -31.57
CA VAL A 368 14.47 2.19 -31.71
C VAL A 368 13.72 3.46 -32.12
N GLU A 369 12.68 3.32 -32.93
CA GLU A 369 11.80 4.41 -33.38
C GLU A 369 11.04 5.11 -32.26
N TYR A 370 10.95 4.51 -31.06
CA TYR A 370 10.25 5.13 -29.92
C TYR A 370 11.13 6.14 -29.19
N ALA A 371 12.45 6.05 -29.30
CA ALA A 371 13.38 6.89 -28.54
C ALA A 371 13.11 8.40 -28.72
N ILE A 372 12.93 8.83 -29.97
CA ILE A 372 12.68 10.26 -30.28
C ILE A 372 11.29 10.71 -29.86
N ARG A 373 10.30 9.80 -29.88
CA ARG A 373 8.94 10.09 -29.42
C ARG A 373 8.92 10.30 -27.91
N ILE A 374 9.58 9.41 -27.17
CA ILE A 374 9.76 9.51 -25.72
C ILE A 374 10.49 10.82 -25.36
N ALA A 375 11.56 11.16 -26.08
CA ALA A 375 12.30 12.41 -25.85
C ALA A 375 11.41 13.65 -26.04
N ARG A 376 10.56 13.65 -27.07
CA ARG A 376 9.63 14.77 -27.35
C ARG A 376 8.53 14.88 -26.30
N ALA A 377 7.95 13.74 -25.93
CA ALA A 377 6.86 13.68 -24.95
C ALA A 377 7.31 14.05 -23.54
N GLY A 378 8.55 13.71 -23.16
CA GLY A 378 9.11 14.03 -21.85
C GLY A 378 9.32 15.52 -21.59
N GLY A 379 9.18 16.40 -22.58
CA GLY A 379 9.15 17.86 -22.38
C GLY A 379 10.39 18.49 -21.73
N GLY A 380 11.49 17.74 -21.55
CA GLY A 380 12.69 18.16 -20.83
C GLY A 380 12.88 17.57 -19.44
N GLU A 381 12.04 16.63 -19.05
CA GLU A 381 12.27 15.86 -17.83
C GLU A 381 13.62 15.17 -17.85
N GLN A 382 14.47 15.55 -16.90
CA GLN A 382 15.84 15.08 -16.81
C GLN A 382 15.94 13.55 -16.72
N TYR A 383 15.03 12.90 -15.98
CA TYR A 383 15.04 11.45 -15.78
C TYR A 383 14.70 10.65 -17.04
N ILE A 384 13.87 11.20 -17.93
CA ILE A 384 13.56 10.57 -19.21
C ILE A 384 14.78 10.62 -20.13
N ALA A 385 15.44 11.78 -20.22
CA ALA A 385 16.71 11.92 -20.95
C ALA A 385 17.79 10.97 -20.42
N MET A 386 17.93 10.88 -19.08
CA MET A 386 18.86 9.94 -18.44
C MET A 386 18.55 8.48 -18.80
N SER A 387 17.26 8.10 -18.83
CA SER A 387 16.86 6.73 -19.19
C SER A 387 17.20 6.40 -20.63
N LEU A 388 16.92 7.32 -21.57
CA LEU A 388 17.23 7.15 -23.00
C LEU A 388 18.73 7.06 -23.30
N LEU A 389 19.57 7.77 -22.53
CA LEU A 389 21.02 7.79 -22.73
C LEU A 389 21.76 6.73 -21.89
N SER A 390 21.03 5.99 -21.05
CA SER A 390 21.61 4.93 -20.23
C SER A 390 22.09 3.75 -21.06
N GLU A 391 22.97 2.92 -20.50
CA GLU A 391 23.37 1.65 -21.11
C GLU A 391 22.20 0.70 -21.38
N GLN A 392 21.18 0.76 -20.51
CA GLN A 392 20.02 -0.11 -20.62
C GLN A 392 19.19 0.16 -21.87
N ALA A 393 19.25 1.39 -22.40
CA ALA A 393 18.56 1.75 -23.63
C ALA A 393 19.21 1.14 -24.88
N ALA A 394 20.50 0.82 -24.81
CA ALA A 394 21.30 0.21 -25.89
C ALA A 394 21.04 0.83 -27.28
N LEU A 395 20.80 2.15 -27.33
CA LEU A 395 20.39 2.82 -28.57
C LEU A 395 21.53 2.87 -29.59
N PRO A 396 21.22 2.67 -30.89
CA PRO A 396 22.17 2.93 -31.97
C PRO A 396 22.68 4.38 -31.95
N ALA A 397 23.93 4.59 -32.38
CA ALA A 397 24.59 5.89 -32.30
C ALA A 397 23.86 7.00 -33.10
N ASP A 398 23.25 6.66 -34.23
CA ASP A 398 22.44 7.57 -35.04
C ASP A 398 21.17 8.04 -34.30
N VAL A 399 20.58 7.17 -33.47
CA VAL A 399 19.39 7.49 -32.68
C VAL A 399 19.76 8.28 -31.42
N VAL A 400 20.86 7.92 -30.77
CA VAL A 400 21.44 8.73 -29.68
C VAL A 400 21.75 10.14 -30.18
N HIS A 401 22.34 10.26 -31.37
CA HIS A 401 22.57 11.55 -32.02
C HIS A 401 21.26 12.33 -32.19
N GLN A 402 20.19 11.72 -32.72
CA GLN A 402 18.89 12.39 -32.88
C GLN A 402 18.29 12.85 -31.54
N VAL A 403 18.36 12.00 -30.50
CA VAL A 403 17.88 12.34 -29.15
C VAL A 403 18.69 13.50 -28.57
N CYS A 404 20.02 13.44 -28.62
CA CYS A 404 20.88 14.51 -28.12
C CYS A 404 20.66 15.82 -28.89
N THR A 405 20.52 15.79 -30.22
CA THR A 405 20.21 16.97 -31.04
C THR A 405 18.88 17.59 -30.62
N HIS A 406 17.85 16.76 -30.36
CA HIS A 406 16.57 17.24 -29.86
C HIS A 406 16.70 17.93 -28.50
N LEU A 407 17.43 17.32 -27.56
CA LEU A 407 17.67 17.89 -26.22
C LEU A 407 18.47 19.20 -26.30
N VAL A 408 19.43 19.32 -27.21
CA VAL A 408 20.18 20.57 -27.45
C VAL A 408 19.26 21.66 -27.98
N SER A 409 18.40 21.37 -28.98
CA SER A 409 17.47 22.36 -29.54
C SER A 409 16.46 22.91 -28.53
N ARG A 410 16.26 22.20 -27.42
CA ARG A 410 15.39 22.58 -26.30
C ARG A 410 16.17 23.12 -25.09
N GLU A 411 17.48 23.26 -25.19
CA GLU A 411 18.39 23.69 -24.11
C GLU A 411 18.35 22.78 -22.86
N GLN A 412 18.03 21.50 -23.05
CA GLN A 412 17.80 20.51 -22.00
C GLN A 412 18.97 19.54 -21.81
N LEU A 413 19.90 19.46 -22.77
CA LEU A 413 21.09 18.63 -22.63
C LEU A 413 22.05 19.24 -21.59
N ARG A 414 22.50 18.43 -20.63
CA ARG A 414 23.52 18.80 -19.64
C ARG A 414 24.58 17.71 -19.61
N ALA A 415 25.86 18.08 -19.62
CA ALA A 415 26.95 17.09 -19.55
C ALA A 415 26.98 16.31 -18.23
N SER A 416 26.40 16.89 -17.17
CA SER A 416 26.25 16.24 -15.86
C SER A 416 25.05 15.28 -15.77
N GLN A 417 24.20 15.20 -16.81
CA GLN A 417 23.13 14.21 -16.84
C GLN A 417 23.72 12.80 -16.87
N TYR A 418 23.19 11.94 -16.00
CA TYR A 418 23.52 10.52 -16.00
C TYR A 418 23.23 9.89 -17.36
N GLY A 419 24.13 9.06 -17.87
CA GLY A 419 24.04 8.46 -19.19
C GLY A 419 24.75 9.27 -20.28
N VAL A 420 24.80 10.62 -20.19
CA VAL A 420 25.48 11.44 -21.21
C VAL A 420 26.97 11.14 -21.23
N LYS A 421 27.61 11.11 -20.06
CA LYS A 421 29.03 10.81 -19.93
C LYS A 421 29.33 9.41 -20.46
N GLU A 422 28.57 8.41 -20.03
CA GLU A 422 28.76 7.02 -20.45
C GLU A 422 28.52 6.85 -21.97
N ALA A 423 27.49 7.48 -22.53
CA ALA A 423 27.22 7.48 -23.96
C ALA A 423 28.34 8.18 -24.76
N ALA A 424 28.88 9.29 -24.21
CA ALA A 424 30.02 9.98 -24.78
C ALA A 424 31.29 9.13 -24.71
N GLU A 425 31.55 8.40 -23.62
CA GLU A 425 32.72 7.53 -23.46
C GLU A 425 32.67 6.31 -24.39
N ARG A 426 31.49 5.65 -24.50
CA ARG A 426 31.28 4.48 -25.37
C ARG A 426 31.29 4.80 -26.87
N GLY A 427 31.20 6.08 -27.24
CA GLY A 427 31.14 6.50 -28.64
C GLY A 427 29.74 6.42 -29.26
N SER A 428 28.70 6.23 -28.44
CA SER A 428 27.31 6.33 -28.88
C SER A 428 26.97 7.76 -29.30
N ILE A 429 27.61 8.77 -28.68
CA ILE A 429 27.63 10.15 -29.19
C ILE A 429 28.86 10.28 -30.10
N PRO A 430 28.68 10.45 -31.43
CA PRO A 430 29.80 10.51 -32.37
C PRO A 430 30.64 11.77 -32.15
N ASP A 431 31.93 11.71 -32.46
CA ASP A 431 32.87 12.84 -32.26
C ASP A 431 32.49 14.08 -33.09
N GLY A 432 31.79 13.88 -34.21
CA GLY A 432 31.21 14.97 -35.02
C GLY A 432 29.94 15.63 -34.44
N PHE A 433 29.35 15.08 -33.37
CA PHE A 433 28.11 15.62 -32.77
C PHE A 433 28.30 17.05 -32.24
N VAL A 434 29.32 17.27 -31.40
CA VAL A 434 29.55 18.57 -30.78
C VAL A 434 29.79 19.65 -31.84
N PRO A 435 30.70 19.49 -32.82
CA PRO A 435 30.88 20.47 -33.89
C PRO A 435 29.60 20.76 -34.68
N ALA A 436 28.79 19.74 -34.99
CA ALA A 436 27.58 19.88 -35.78
C ALA A 436 26.49 20.71 -35.06
N CYS A 437 26.33 20.53 -33.75
CA CYS A 437 25.31 21.25 -32.99
C CYS A 437 25.77 22.60 -32.45
N PHE A 438 27.07 22.89 -32.43
CA PHE A 438 27.63 24.03 -31.69
C PHE A 438 27.20 25.40 -32.23
N SER A 439 27.20 25.57 -33.55
CA SER A 439 26.91 26.86 -34.20
C SER A 439 25.47 27.32 -33.96
N GLU A 440 24.51 26.39 -33.98
CA GLU A 440 23.08 26.65 -33.84
C GLU A 440 22.60 26.69 -32.38
N SER A 441 23.47 26.32 -31.43
CA SER A 441 23.16 26.27 -30.01
C SER A 441 23.26 27.63 -29.33
N SER A 442 22.46 27.81 -28.27
CA SER A 442 22.62 28.94 -27.34
C SER A 442 23.92 28.85 -26.55
N ASP A 443 24.33 29.97 -25.94
CA ASP A 443 25.60 30.04 -25.22
C ASP A 443 25.68 29.07 -24.03
N ALA A 444 24.56 28.88 -23.31
CA ALA A 444 24.47 27.89 -22.24
C ALA A 444 24.65 26.46 -22.78
N SER A 445 23.95 26.13 -23.87
CA SER A 445 24.06 24.81 -24.52
C SER A 445 25.46 24.55 -25.08
N ARG A 446 26.13 25.59 -25.64
CA ARG A 446 27.52 25.51 -26.10
C ARG A 446 28.48 25.12 -24.97
N VAL A 447 28.31 25.68 -23.76
CA VAL A 447 29.14 25.30 -22.60
C VAL A 447 28.96 23.82 -22.26
N GLU A 448 27.73 23.30 -22.28
CA GLU A 448 27.48 21.87 -22.03
C GLU A 448 28.04 20.98 -23.16
N LEU A 449 27.92 21.40 -24.42
CA LEU A 449 28.54 20.71 -25.55
C LEU A 449 30.06 20.61 -25.43
N ILE A 450 30.74 21.66 -24.95
CA ILE A 450 32.18 21.61 -24.66
C ILE A 450 32.53 20.58 -23.59
N ARG A 451 31.72 20.45 -22.54
CA ARG A 451 31.93 19.44 -21.49
C ARG A 451 31.72 18.01 -22.02
N ILE A 452 30.81 17.83 -22.98
CA ILE A 452 30.64 16.56 -23.68
C ILE A 452 31.87 16.29 -24.54
N ALA A 453 32.35 17.27 -25.31
CA ALA A 453 33.57 17.15 -26.12
C ALA A 453 34.79 16.78 -25.26
N GLU A 454 34.92 17.36 -24.07
CA GLU A 454 35.95 16.97 -23.10
C GLU A 454 35.90 15.48 -22.79
N THR A 455 34.71 14.95 -22.50
CA THR A 455 34.51 13.53 -22.20
C THR A 455 34.86 12.64 -23.40
N GLN A 456 34.45 13.04 -24.60
CA GLN A 456 34.77 12.33 -25.85
C GLN A 456 36.28 12.33 -26.13
N LEU A 457 36.94 13.48 -25.99
CA LEU A 457 38.41 13.61 -26.13
C LEU A 457 39.14 12.78 -25.10
N ALA A 458 38.68 12.77 -23.85
CA ALA A 458 39.25 11.95 -22.81
C ALA A 458 39.10 10.45 -23.16
N ALA A 459 37.96 10.01 -23.68
CA ALA A 459 37.76 8.60 -24.02
C ALA A 459 38.53 8.16 -25.28
N ARG A 460 38.55 8.98 -26.34
CA ARG A 460 39.00 8.55 -27.68
C ARG A 460 40.14 9.37 -28.28
N GLY A 461 40.34 10.61 -27.85
CA GLY A 461 41.40 11.49 -28.37
C GLY A 461 41.27 11.80 -29.86
N ASP A 462 40.04 12.02 -30.35
CA ASP A 462 39.79 12.38 -31.74
C ASP A 462 40.42 13.73 -32.12
N GLU A 463 41.11 13.75 -33.27
CA GLU A 463 41.87 14.91 -33.74
C GLU A 463 40.99 16.02 -34.30
N SER A 464 39.92 15.67 -35.00
CA SER A 464 39.02 16.67 -35.56
C SER A 464 38.27 17.41 -34.45
N LEU A 465 37.81 16.68 -33.43
CA LEU A 465 37.17 17.24 -32.26
C LEU A 465 38.13 18.13 -31.45
N HIS A 466 39.39 17.71 -31.31
CA HIS A 466 40.42 18.51 -30.63
C HIS A 466 40.65 19.85 -31.33
N LEU A 467 40.87 19.81 -32.65
CA LEU A 467 41.05 21.02 -33.48
C LEU A 467 39.84 21.93 -33.42
N PHE A 468 38.63 21.35 -33.38
CA PHE A 468 37.41 22.12 -33.17
C PHE A 468 37.41 22.86 -31.82
N VAL A 469 37.69 22.18 -30.69
CA VAL A 469 37.72 22.81 -29.37
C VAL A 469 38.80 23.89 -29.29
N MET A 470 39.96 23.66 -29.90
CA MET A 470 41.00 24.68 -30.08
C MET A 470 40.50 25.89 -30.87
N GLY A 471 39.76 25.66 -31.96
CA GLY A 471 39.10 26.72 -32.72
C GLY A 471 38.11 27.53 -31.88
N VAL A 472 37.41 26.90 -30.93
CA VAL A 472 36.52 27.61 -29.99
C VAL A 472 37.32 28.49 -29.02
N VAL A 473 38.47 28.03 -28.51
CA VAL A 473 39.33 28.81 -27.60
C VAL A 473 39.81 30.11 -28.24
N PHE A 474 40.27 30.04 -29.49
CA PHE A 474 40.85 31.19 -30.20
C PHE A 474 39.86 31.91 -31.12
N GLY A 475 38.63 31.40 -31.21
CA GLY A 475 37.59 31.94 -32.08
C GLY A 475 36.83 33.13 -31.50
N PRO A 476 35.92 33.73 -32.28
CA PRO A 476 35.14 34.90 -31.89
C PRO A 476 33.93 34.55 -31.00
N PHE A 477 34.11 33.72 -29.98
CA PHE A 477 33.04 33.30 -29.06
C PHE A 477 33.06 34.09 -27.74
N PRO A 478 31.93 34.22 -27.01
CA PRO A 478 31.88 34.81 -25.67
C PRO A 478 32.91 34.24 -24.70
N ALA A 479 33.39 35.06 -23.76
CA ALA A 479 34.47 34.71 -22.83
C ALA A 479 34.19 33.43 -22.02
N VAL A 480 32.94 33.22 -21.59
CA VAL A 480 32.51 32.04 -20.83
C VAL A 480 32.68 30.73 -21.63
N ILE A 481 32.38 30.76 -22.94
CA ILE A 481 32.51 29.60 -23.82
C ILE A 481 33.99 29.32 -24.10
N ARG A 482 34.78 30.36 -24.41
CA ARG A 482 36.23 30.22 -24.61
C ARG A 482 36.91 29.68 -23.36
N ALA A 483 36.51 30.15 -22.18
CA ALA A 483 37.00 29.65 -20.91
C ALA A 483 36.64 28.17 -20.70
N ALA A 484 35.40 27.77 -20.97
CA ALA A 484 35.00 26.36 -20.89
C ALA A 484 35.84 25.47 -21.82
N ALA A 485 36.05 25.90 -23.07
CA ALA A 485 36.85 25.17 -24.06
C ALA A 485 38.33 25.08 -23.65
N TRP A 486 38.87 26.18 -23.13
CA TRP A 486 40.24 26.22 -22.60
C TRP A 486 40.42 25.22 -21.47
N TRP A 487 39.52 25.25 -20.48
CA TRP A 487 39.58 24.35 -19.34
C TRP A 487 39.37 22.88 -19.70
N ALA A 488 38.54 22.58 -20.70
CA ALA A 488 38.39 21.22 -21.23
C ALA A 488 39.72 20.70 -21.80
N LEU A 489 40.41 21.50 -22.62
CA LEU A 489 41.70 21.12 -23.19
C LEU A 489 42.80 21.00 -22.12
N VAL A 490 42.86 21.95 -21.18
CA VAL A 490 43.80 21.88 -20.04
C VAL A 490 43.61 20.57 -19.29
N ARG A 491 42.38 20.22 -18.88
CA ARG A 491 42.12 18.95 -18.17
C ARG A 491 42.48 17.73 -19.00
N TRP A 492 42.22 17.77 -20.30
CA TRP A 492 42.58 16.70 -21.20
C TRP A 492 44.11 16.50 -21.32
N TYR A 493 44.87 17.59 -21.48
CA TYR A 493 46.35 17.53 -21.54
C TYR A 493 46.98 17.11 -20.20
N HIS A 494 46.37 17.48 -19.07
CA HIS A 494 46.88 17.17 -17.72
C HIS A 494 46.40 15.82 -17.18
N ARG A 495 45.75 14.98 -18.00
CA ARG A 495 45.20 13.70 -17.54
C ARG A 495 46.25 12.79 -16.90
N ASP A 496 47.49 12.84 -17.37
CA ASP A 496 48.60 12.01 -16.88
C ASP A 496 49.40 12.66 -15.74
N ASP A 497 49.18 13.95 -15.43
CA ASP A 497 49.93 14.69 -14.41
C ASP A 497 49.01 15.64 -13.62
N LEU A 498 48.26 15.07 -12.68
CA LEU A 498 47.34 15.79 -11.79
C LEU A 498 48.06 16.75 -10.81
N ARG A 499 49.39 16.69 -10.70
CA ARG A 499 50.17 17.52 -9.76
C ARG A 499 50.75 18.77 -10.41
N SER A 500 50.77 18.85 -11.75
CA SER A 500 51.29 20.01 -12.44
C SER A 500 50.22 21.12 -12.55
N PHE A 501 50.27 22.10 -11.66
CA PHE A 501 49.68 23.43 -11.90
C PHE A 501 50.61 24.34 -12.76
N GLY A 502 51.56 23.73 -13.47
CA GLY A 502 52.53 24.41 -14.33
C GLY A 502 52.01 24.64 -15.75
N PRO A 503 52.75 25.40 -16.58
CA PRO A 503 52.43 25.55 -18.00
C PRO A 503 52.27 24.19 -18.68
N CYS A 504 51.23 24.03 -19.51
CA CYS A 504 50.92 22.77 -20.19
C CYS A 504 52.17 22.28 -20.94
N THR A 505 52.75 21.17 -20.47
CA THR A 505 53.90 20.55 -21.13
C THR A 505 53.36 19.68 -22.26
N LEU A 506 53.21 20.26 -23.45
CA LEU A 506 52.81 19.51 -24.64
C LEU A 506 53.96 18.57 -25.04
N LYS A 507 53.72 17.26 -24.98
CA LYS A 507 54.69 16.26 -25.46
C LYS A 507 54.97 16.48 -26.96
N PRO A 508 56.21 16.32 -27.43
CA PRO A 508 56.54 16.50 -28.85
C PRO A 508 55.66 15.68 -29.80
N GLU A 509 55.27 14.46 -29.41
CA GLU A 509 54.37 13.63 -30.23
C GLU A 509 52.96 14.26 -30.35
N GLY A 510 52.45 14.88 -29.28
CA GLY A 510 51.18 15.59 -29.30
C GLY A 510 51.25 16.86 -30.15
N VAL A 511 52.35 17.61 -30.04
CA VAL A 511 52.56 18.79 -30.89
C VAL A 511 52.58 18.38 -32.37
N GLN A 512 53.35 17.34 -32.71
CA GLN A 512 53.45 16.87 -34.09
C GLN A 512 52.11 16.32 -34.62
N ARG A 513 51.37 15.61 -33.77
CA ARG A 513 50.07 15.02 -34.13
C ARG A 513 49.03 16.10 -34.41
N PHE A 514 48.81 17.05 -33.50
CA PHE A 514 47.69 18.00 -33.63
C PHE A 514 48.08 19.32 -34.33
N PHE A 515 49.36 19.66 -34.42
CA PHE A 515 49.84 20.92 -35.00
C PHE A 515 50.79 20.72 -36.20
N GLY A 516 51.05 19.45 -36.59
CA GLY A 516 51.96 19.10 -37.68
C GLY A 516 53.45 19.19 -37.30
N THR A 517 54.33 18.88 -38.27
CA THR A 517 55.78 19.02 -38.08
C THR A 517 56.15 20.48 -37.82
N PRO A 518 56.84 20.80 -36.70
CA PRO A 518 57.22 22.16 -36.40
C PRO A 518 58.34 22.64 -37.33
N THR A 519 58.01 23.05 -38.55
CA THR A 519 58.88 23.89 -39.36
C THR A 519 58.78 25.31 -38.80
N ALA A 520 59.70 25.67 -37.91
CA ALA A 520 59.83 27.03 -37.36
C ALA A 520 60.01 28.06 -38.49
N PRO A 521 59.33 29.23 -38.43
CA PRO A 521 59.51 30.18 -37.32
C PRO A 521 58.24 30.68 -36.60
N ALA A 522 57.03 30.16 -36.86
CA ALA A 522 55.81 30.74 -36.27
C ALA A 522 55.54 30.44 -34.78
N PHE A 523 56.24 29.46 -34.17
CA PHE A 523 55.95 28.99 -32.80
C PHE A 523 56.84 29.59 -31.69
N ARG A 524 57.70 30.59 -31.98
CA ARG A 524 58.54 31.26 -30.97
C ARG A 524 57.85 32.40 -30.19
N GLY A 525 56.54 32.58 -30.37
CA GLY A 525 55.72 33.49 -29.58
C GLY A 525 55.32 32.88 -28.23
N CYS A 526 56.21 32.98 -27.25
CA CYS A 526 55.95 33.07 -25.81
C CYS A 526 54.58 32.55 -25.29
N TRP A 527 54.50 31.25 -24.99
CA TRP A 527 53.55 30.71 -24.00
C TRP A 527 54.07 30.92 -22.56
N ARG A 528 54.62 32.10 -22.25
CA ARG A 528 54.62 32.56 -20.85
C ARG A 528 53.24 33.15 -20.62
N CYS A 529 52.43 32.44 -19.85
CA CYS A 529 51.21 32.98 -19.27
C CYS A 529 51.54 34.30 -18.55
N SER A 530 51.29 35.44 -19.21
CA SER A 530 50.86 36.61 -18.46
C SER A 530 49.51 36.25 -17.86
N PRO A 531 49.23 36.63 -16.60
CA PRO A 531 47.89 36.48 -16.05
C PRO A 531 46.96 37.27 -16.97
N ILE A 532 46.13 36.56 -17.73
CA ILE A 532 44.97 37.17 -18.35
C ILE A 532 44.14 37.66 -17.17
N ALA A 533 44.19 38.97 -16.91
CA ALA A 533 43.23 39.61 -16.04
C ALA A 533 41.85 39.34 -16.66
N ILE A 534 41.10 38.47 -16.00
CA ILE A 534 39.67 38.32 -16.19
C ILE A 534 39.05 39.67 -15.76
N PRO A 535 38.27 40.37 -16.59
CA PRO A 535 37.36 41.38 -16.08
C PRO A 535 36.24 40.72 -15.26
#